data_AF-E6QW66-F1
#
_entry.id   AF-E6QW66-F1
#
_cell.length_a   1.000
_cell.length_b   1.000
_cell.length_c   1.000
_cell.angle_alpha   90.00
_cell.angle_beta   90.00
_cell.angle_gamma   90.00
#
_symmetry.space_group_name_H-M   'P 1'
#
loop_
_entity.id
_entity.type
_entity.pdbx_description
1 polymer ?
#
loop_
_entity_poly.entity_id
_entity_poly.type
_entity_poly.pdbx_seq_one_letter_code
_entity_poly.pdbx_strand_id
1 'polypeptide(L)'
;MNESHKHPLTLIAGGKEELERKKRILFSTPEVLEQKEFENLCDSLGLRLADVEPLIARRVRLRAKDALERNALLAIINGDLVEGTRLTEVIKKRNTLKLRLISTP
;
A
#
# COMPACT_ATOMS: atom_id res chain seq x y z
N MET A 1 4.66 9.15 -52.04
CA MET A 1 5.46 8.62 -50.92
C MET A 1 4.48 8.21 -49.83
N ASN A 2 4.30 6.90 -49.62
CA ASN A 2 3.37 6.37 -48.63
C ASN A 2 4.10 6.25 -47.28
N GLU A 3 3.85 7.18 -46.36
CA GLU A 3 4.28 7.03 -44.98
C GLU A 3 3.31 6.09 -44.27
N SER A 4 3.76 4.85 -44.10
CA SER A 4 3.05 3.84 -43.31
C SER A 4 3.14 4.25 -41.84
N HIS A 5 2.04 4.78 -41.30
CA HIS A 5 1.85 4.95 -39.87
C HIS A 5 1.91 3.57 -39.20
N LYS A 6 3.09 3.19 -38.73
CA LYS A 6 3.27 2.08 -37.80
C LYS A 6 2.56 2.46 -36.51
N HIS A 7 1.31 2.04 -36.37
CA HIS A 7 0.70 1.89 -35.05
C HIS A 7 1.65 1.00 -34.23
N PRO A 8 2.19 1.48 -33.08
CA PRO A 8 2.93 0.61 -32.21
C PRO A 8 1.97 -0.48 -31.77
N LEU A 9 2.29 -1.72 -32.13
CA LEU A 9 1.60 -2.90 -31.64
C LEU A 9 1.68 -2.86 -30.12
N THR A 10 0.57 -2.49 -29.47
CA THR A 10 0.44 -2.61 -28.02
C THR A 10 0.47 -4.10 -27.70
N LEU A 11 1.65 -4.60 -27.34
CA LEU A 11 1.80 -5.96 -26.82
C LEU A 11 0.89 -6.07 -25.60
N ILE A 12 -0.22 -6.78 -25.75
CA ILE A 12 -1.00 -7.26 -24.61
C ILE A 12 -0.15 -8.37 -24.02
N ALA A 13 0.69 -8.02 -23.04
CA ALA A 13 1.49 -8.99 -22.31
C ALA A 13 0.55 -10.09 -21.78
N GLY A 14 0.78 -11.34 -22.21
CA GLY A 14 -0.04 -12.47 -21.79
C GLY A 14 -0.01 -12.66 -20.27
N GLY A 15 -0.98 -13.41 -19.73
CA GLY A 15 -1.20 -13.51 -18.28
C GLY A 15 0.02 -13.85 -17.43
N LYS A 16 0.99 -14.61 -17.98
CA LYS A 16 2.22 -14.98 -17.25
C LYS A 16 3.22 -13.83 -17.11
N GLU A 17 3.47 -13.07 -18.17
CA GLU A 17 4.40 -11.93 -18.12
C GLU A 17 3.82 -10.80 -17.28
N GLU A 18 2.50 -10.59 -17.38
CA GLU A 18 1.80 -9.63 -16.55
C GLU A 18 1.86 -10.01 -15.06
N LEU A 19 1.65 -11.28 -14.74
CA LEU A 19 1.76 -11.77 -13.37
C LEU A 19 3.18 -11.59 -12.81
N GLU A 20 4.22 -11.91 -13.58
CA GLU A 20 5.61 -11.72 -13.15
C GLU A 20 5.96 -10.24 -12.93
N ARG A 21 5.45 -9.34 -13.79
CA ARG A 21 5.59 -7.89 -13.59
C ARG A 21 4.92 -7.45 -12.28
N LYS A 22 3.68 -7.88 -12.03
CA LYS A 22 2.95 -7.54 -10.81
C LYS A 22 3.62 -8.11 -9.56
N LYS A 23 4.16 -9.32 -9.64
CA LYS A 23 4.95 -9.92 -8.55
C LYS A 23 6.18 -9.08 -8.24
N ARG A 24 6.91 -8.60 -9.25
CA ARG A 24 8.04 -7.68 -9.02
C ARG A 24 7.57 -6.43 -8.29
N ILE A 25 6.49 -5.79 -8.76
CA ILE A 25 5.93 -4.58 -8.13
C ILE A 25 5.54 -4.85 -6.68
N LEU A 26 4.89 -5.98 -6.38
CA LEU A 26 4.47 -6.35 -5.03
C LEU A 26 5.65 -6.35 -4.04
N PHE A 27 6.80 -6.90 -4.43
CA PHE A 27 7.96 -6.96 -3.54
C PHE A 27 8.88 -5.73 -3.64
N SER A 28 8.87 -5.00 -4.76
CA SER A 28 9.76 -3.86 -4.98
C SER A 28 9.18 -2.51 -4.60
N THR A 29 7.89 -2.28 -4.82
CA THR A 29 7.18 -1.00 -4.66
C THR A 29 5.68 -1.26 -4.41
N PRO A 30 5.29 -1.98 -3.34
CA PRO A 30 3.90 -2.35 -3.10
C PRO A 30 2.97 -1.14 -2.98
N GLU A 31 3.47 0.04 -2.62
CA GLU A 31 2.73 1.30 -2.50
C GLU A 31 2.02 1.77 -3.78
N VAL A 32 2.49 1.35 -4.96
CA VAL A 32 1.90 1.76 -6.25
C VAL A 32 0.68 0.93 -6.63
N LEU A 33 0.48 -0.24 -6.02
CA LEU A 33 -0.65 -1.12 -6.30
C LEU A 33 -1.93 -0.56 -5.65
N GLU A 34 -3.04 -0.66 -6.37
CA GLU A 34 -4.35 -0.41 -5.76
C GLU A 34 -4.64 -1.40 -4.63
N GLN A 35 -5.55 -1.08 -3.72
CA GLN A 35 -5.81 -1.93 -2.55
C GLN A 35 -6.29 -3.33 -2.96
N LYS A 36 -7.30 -3.39 -3.83
CA LYS A 36 -7.86 -4.64 -4.34
C LYS A 36 -6.83 -5.45 -5.14
N GLU A 37 -5.98 -4.78 -5.91
CA GLU A 37 -4.93 -5.44 -6.68
C GLU A 37 -3.86 -6.05 -5.77
N PHE A 38 -3.44 -5.33 -4.73
CA PHE A 38 -2.51 -5.82 -3.73
C PHE A 38 -3.05 -7.06 -3.00
N GLU A 39 -4.30 -7.01 -2.52
CA GLU A 39 -4.96 -8.12 -1.84
C GLU A 39 -5.04 -9.35 -2.75
N ASN A 40 -5.54 -9.17 -3.98
CA ASN A 40 -5.63 -10.25 -4.97
C ASN A 40 -4.26 -10.86 -5.28
N LEU A 41 -3.20 -10.06 -5.34
CA LEU A 41 -1.85 -10.57 -5.60
C LEU A 41 -1.31 -11.37 -4.42
N CYS A 42 -1.49 -10.89 -3.19
CA CYS A 42 -1.11 -11.62 -1.98
C CYS A 42 -1.83 -12.97 -1.90
N ASP A 43 -3.14 -13.00 -2.16
CA ASP A 43 -3.96 -14.21 -2.17
C ASP A 43 -3.54 -15.16 -3.29
N SER A 44 -3.32 -14.64 -4.51
CA SER A 44 -2.91 -15.46 -5.66
C SER A 44 -1.53 -16.13 -5.48
N LEU A 45 -0.67 -15.53 -4.66
CA LEU A 45 0.65 -16.04 -4.34
C LEU A 45 0.67 -16.90 -3.07
N GLY A 46 -0.47 -17.04 -2.37
CA GLY A 46 -0.58 -17.80 -1.13
C GLY A 46 0.31 -17.27 -0.01
N LEU A 47 0.54 -15.96 0.05
CA LEU A 47 1.41 -15.35 1.05
C LEU A 47 0.83 -15.51 2.45
N ARG A 48 1.66 -15.87 3.42
CA ARG A 48 1.24 -15.94 4.81
C ARG A 48 1.26 -14.54 5.41
N LEU A 49 0.58 -14.37 6.55
CA LEU A 49 0.54 -13.08 7.25
C LEU A 49 1.95 -12.50 7.49
N ALA A 50 2.91 -13.33 7.90
CA ALA A 50 4.29 -12.92 8.13
C ALA A 50 5.01 -12.40 6.86
N ASP A 51 4.59 -12.84 5.68
CA ASP A 51 5.14 -12.40 4.39
C ASP A 51 4.43 -11.12 3.89
N VAL A 52 3.16 -10.94 4.26
CA VAL A 52 2.32 -9.79 3.87
C VAL A 52 2.55 -8.57 4.78
N GLU A 53 2.80 -8.80 6.07
CA GLU A 53 2.94 -7.75 7.08
C GLU A 53 4.01 -6.69 6.72
N PRO A 54 5.23 -7.06 6.27
CA PRO A 54 6.23 -6.07 5.84
C PRO A 54 5.78 -5.24 4.63
N LEU A 55 5.00 -5.84 3.73
CA LEU A 55 4.46 -5.17 2.55
C LEU A 55 3.38 -4.15 2.94
N ILE A 56 2.50 -4.51 3.87
CA ILE A 56 1.50 -3.60 4.45
C ILE A 56 2.21 -2.44 5.17
N ALA A 57 3.21 -2.74 6.02
CA ALA A 57 3.96 -1.71 6.73
C ALA A 57 4.59 -0.69 5.76
N ARG A 58 5.16 -1.17 4.65
CA ARG A 58 5.72 -0.31 3.61
C ARG A 58 4.65 0.55 2.93
N ARG A 59 3.51 -0.04 2.57
CA ARG A 59 2.37 0.71 1.99
C ARG A 59 1.88 1.80 2.94
N VAL A 60 1.74 1.50 4.23
CA VAL A 60 1.32 2.46 5.25
C VAL A 60 2.32 3.62 5.35
N ARG A 61 3.63 3.34 5.38
CA ARG A 61 4.67 4.39 5.44
C ARG A 61 4.58 5.40 4.29
N LEU A 62 4.28 4.92 3.08
CA LEU A 62 4.36 5.73 1.86
C LEU A 62 3.02 6.31 1.40
N ARG A 63 1.88 5.71 1.77
CA ARG A 63 0.55 6.17 1.33
C ARG A 63 -0.22 6.96 2.38
N ALA A 64 0.08 6.79 3.67
CA ALA A 64 -0.68 7.46 4.72
C ALA A 64 -0.44 8.97 4.69
N LYS A 65 -1.51 9.75 4.52
CA LYS A 65 -1.47 11.22 4.52
C LYS A 65 -1.40 11.80 5.93
N ASP A 66 -2.00 11.10 6.88
CA ASP A 66 -2.05 11.50 8.28
C ASP A 66 -0.96 10.78 9.06
N ALA A 67 -0.02 11.55 9.62
CA ALA A 67 1.11 11.00 10.37
C ALA A 67 0.66 10.26 11.64
N LEU A 68 -0.43 10.71 12.28
CA LEU A 68 -0.96 10.09 13.50
C LEU A 68 -1.58 8.72 13.17
N GLU A 69 -2.39 8.65 12.11
CA GLU A 69 -2.98 7.39 11.64
C GLU A 69 -1.91 6.41 11.15
N ARG A 70 -0.92 6.92 10.41
CA ARG A 70 0.25 6.14 9.98
C ARG A 70 0.96 5.51 11.17
N ASN A 71 1.29 6.32 12.18
CA ASN A 71 2.07 5.85 13.33
C ASN A 71 1.26 4.87 14.18
N ALA A 72 -0.06 5.08 14.34
CA ALA A 72 -0.94 4.14 15.03
C ALA A 72 -0.95 2.76 14.34
N LEU A 73 -1.13 2.75 13.01
CA LEU A 73 -1.11 1.51 12.23
C LEU A 73 0.25 0.81 12.27
N LEU A 74 1.35 1.56 12.20
CA LEU A 74 2.69 0.99 12.29
C LEU A 74 2.99 0.42 13.67
N ALA A 75 2.51 1.05 14.75
CA ALA A 75 2.65 0.51 16.11
C ALA A 75 1.94 -0.84 16.24
N ILE A 76 0.72 -0.96 15.70
CA ILE A 76 -0.03 -2.23 15.67
C ILE A 76 0.73 -3.29 14.88
N ILE A 77 1.22 -2.95 13.68
CA ILE A 77 1.97 -3.87 12.84
C ILE A 77 3.26 -4.34 13.53
N ASN A 78 3.99 -3.44 14.18
CA ASN A 78 5.24 -3.79 14.88
C ASN A 78 5.01 -4.51 16.22
N GLY A 79 3.75 -4.75 16.63
CA GLY A 79 3.41 -5.37 17.92
C GLY A 79 3.51 -4.45 19.14
N ASP A 80 3.69 -3.14 18.96
CA ASP A 80 3.66 -2.15 20.04
C ASP A 80 2.22 -1.76 20.38
N LEU A 81 1.55 -2.64 21.12
CA LEU A 81 0.13 -2.47 21.49
C LEU A 81 -0.10 -1.29 22.45
N VAL A 82 0.90 -0.93 23.25
CA VAL A 82 0.81 0.21 24.18
C VAL A 82 0.75 1.50 23.37
N GLU A 83 1.70 1.69 22.46
CA GLU A 83 1.73 2.87 21.59
C GLU A 83 0.54 2.89 20.63
N GLY A 84 0.19 1.74 20.03
CA GLY A 84 -0.98 1.62 19.16
C GLY A 84 -2.28 2.03 19.85
N THR A 85 -2.50 1.58 21.09
CA THR A 85 -3.66 1.97 21.90
C THR A 85 -3.64 3.46 22.22
N ARG A 86 -2.49 3.98 22.67
CA ARG A 86 -2.32 5.40 23.02
C ARG A 86 -2.65 6.31 21.83
N LEU A 87 -2.10 6.02 20.66
CA LEU A 87 -2.33 6.82 19.45
C LEU A 87 -3.77 6.70 18.94
N THR A 88 -4.39 5.53 19.05
CA THR A 88 -5.81 5.33 18.69
C THR A 88 -6.74 6.19 19.56
N GLU A 89 -6.46 6.29 20.86
CA GLU A 89 -7.22 7.17 21.77
C GLU A 89 -7.03 8.66 21.42
N VAL A 90 -5.83 9.07 20.99
CA VAL A 90 -5.59 10.44 20.51
C VAL A 90 -6.38 10.70 19.22
N ILE A 91 -6.39 9.78 18.27
CA ILE A 91 -7.20 9.87 17.04
C ILE A 91 -8.69 10.01 17.37
N LYS A 92 -9.18 9.20 18.31
CA LYS A 92 -10.58 9.25 18.76
C LYS A 92 -10.92 10.61 19.35
N LYS A 93 -10.13 11.12 20.29
CA LYS A 93 -10.31 12.46 20.88
C LYS A 93 -10.26 13.57 19.82
N ARG A 94 -9.30 13.53 18.91
CA ARG A 94 -9.18 14.46 17.77
C ARG A 94 -10.46 14.49 16.94
N ASN A 95 -10.98 13.31 16.56
CA ASN A 95 -12.18 13.17 15.75
C ASN A 95 -13.42 13.69 16.49
N THR A 96 -13.56 13.39 17.79
CA THR A 96 -14.65 13.93 18.64
C THR A 96 -14.62 15.45 18.71
N LEU A 97 -13.44 16.04 18.83
CA LEU A 97 -13.25 17.49 18.93
C LEU A 97 -13.24 18.20 17.56
N LYS A 98 -13.41 17.46 16.45
CA LYS A 98 -13.29 17.97 15.06
C LYS A 98 -12.00 18.75 14.80
N LEU A 99 -10.93 18.40 15.50
CA LEU A 99 -9.64 19.07 15.38
C LEU A 99 -8.92 18.58 14.11
N ARG A 100 -8.51 19.51 13.26
CA ARG A 100 -7.56 19.22 12.18
C ARG A 100 -6.17 19.46 12.74
N LEU A 101 -5.44 18.38 13.04
CA LEU A 101 -4.02 18.50 13.34
C LEU A 101 -3.31 18.93 12.05
N ILE A 102 -2.72 20.11 12.07
CA ILE A 102 -1.84 20.57 10.99
C ILE A 102 -0.63 19.63 11.04
N SER A 103 -0.60 18.64 10.15
CA SER A 103 0.58 17.81 9.97
C SER A 103 1.67 18.71 9.39
N THR A 104 2.66 19.05 10.20
CA THR A 104 3.87 19.72 9.72
C THR A 104 4.65 18.71 8.87
N PRO A 105 5.22 19.13 7.72
CA PRO A 105 5.89 18.25 6.77
C PRO A 105 7.11 17.54 7.35
#